data_AF-A0A182YTH6-F1
#
_entry.id   AF-A0A182YTH6-F1
#
_cell.length_a   1.000
_cell.length_b   1.000
_cell.length_c   1.000
_cell.angle_alpha   90.00
_cell.angle_beta   90.00
_cell.angle_gamma   90.00
#
_symmetry.space_group_name_H-M   'P 1'
#
loop_
_entity.id
_entity.type
_entity.pdbx_description
1 polymer ?
#
loop_
_entity_poly.entity_id
_entity_poly.type
_entity_poly.pdbx_seq_one_letter_code
_entity_poly.pdbx_strand_id
1 'polypeptide(L)'
;MDLYRKVHKFATVIEYFANGRWTFENDNMKSLRDKLSPDDQIMFPCNIKKIEWADYFWTYIHGLRKHIANEPLENLDEAIKRHKQMRIVHYFILAAYYSVWALLFYYLFKAVGMLVF
;
A
#
# COMPACT_ATOMS: atom_id res chain seq x y z
N MET A 1 10.26 -4.77 17.97
CA MET A 1 10.81 -5.65 16.91
C MET A 1 9.85 -6.76 16.49
N ASP A 2 9.07 -7.36 17.39
CA ASP A 2 8.26 -8.54 17.07
C ASP A 2 7.11 -8.30 16.10
N LEU A 3 6.48 -7.12 16.14
CA LEU A 3 5.42 -6.77 15.17
C LEU A 3 5.96 -6.71 13.75
N TYR A 4 7.09 -6.03 13.53
CA TYR A 4 7.73 -5.95 12.22
C TYR A 4 8.06 -7.35 11.68
N ARG A 5 8.62 -8.23 12.51
CA ARG A 5 8.94 -9.61 12.11
C ARG A 5 7.69 -10.38 11.69
N LYS A 6 6.57 -10.25 12.43
CA LYS A 6 5.29 -10.90 12.09
C LYS A 6 4.73 -10.37 10.76
N VAL A 7 4.69 -9.05 10.60
CA VAL A 7 4.19 -8.40 9.37
C VAL A 7 5.06 -8.78 8.18
N HIS A 8 6.38 -8.74 8.33
CA HIS A 8 7.31 -9.08 7.25
C HIS A 8 7.19 -10.56 6.87
N LYS A 9 7.15 -11.48 7.83
CA LYS A 9 6.93 -12.90 7.56
C LYS A 9 5.63 -13.14 6.81
N PHE A 10 4.53 -12.50 7.24
CA PHE A 10 3.25 -12.62 6.55
C PHE A 10 3.33 -12.09 5.12
N ALA A 11 3.91 -10.90 4.92
CA ALA A 11 4.11 -10.28 3.61
C ALA A 11 4.89 -11.20 2.66
N THR A 12 5.99 -11.80 3.12
CA THR A 12 6.78 -12.76 2.33
C THR A 12 5.97 -13.99 1.94
N VAL A 13 5.14 -14.53 2.85
CA VAL A 13 4.33 -15.73 2.57
C VAL A 13 3.25 -15.45 1.52
N ILE A 14 2.64 -14.26 1.54
CA ILE A 14 1.58 -13.91 0.59
C ILE A 14 2.10 -13.32 -0.72
N GLU A 15 3.39 -12.99 -0.80
CA GLU A 15 3.99 -12.23 -1.90
C GLU A 15 3.66 -12.80 -3.27
N TYR A 16 3.77 -14.12 -3.42
CA TYR A 16 3.45 -14.84 -4.65
C TYR A 16 2.02 -14.57 -5.12
N PHE A 17 1.06 -14.61 -4.20
CA PHE A 17 -0.36 -14.43 -4.50
C PHE A 17 -0.71 -12.95 -4.69
N ALA A 18 -0.12 -12.06 -3.89
CA ALA A 18 -0.45 -10.64 -3.89
C ALA A 18 0.12 -9.88 -5.09
N ASN A 19 1.33 -10.24 -5.53
CA ASN A 19 2.08 -9.48 -6.56
C ASN A 19 2.10 -10.17 -7.93
N GLY A 20 1.55 -11.38 -8.04
CA GLY A 20 1.41 -12.08 -9.32
C GLY A 20 0.45 -11.35 -10.26
N ARG A 21 0.71 -11.43 -11.58
CA ARG A 21 -0.27 -11.03 -12.60
C ARG A 21 -1.21 -12.21 -12.85
N TRP A 22 -2.37 -12.17 -12.21
CA TRP A 22 -3.39 -13.20 -12.34
C TRP A 22 -4.48 -12.76 -13.31
N THR A 23 -4.77 -13.61 -14.28
CA THR A 23 -5.96 -13.48 -15.13
C THR A 23 -7.02 -14.42 -14.56
N PHE A 24 -8.06 -13.85 -13.96
CA PHE A 24 -9.19 -14.63 -13.45
C PHE A 24 -10.32 -14.63 -14.48
N GLU A 25 -10.56 -15.78 -15.09
CA GLU A 25 -11.72 -15.99 -15.96
C GLU A 25 -12.99 -16.09 -15.10
N ASN A 26 -14.02 -15.33 -15.47
CA ASN A 26 -15.28 -15.28 -14.72
C ASN A 26 -16.52 -15.21 -15.62
N ASP A 27 -16.40 -15.66 -16.87
CA ASP A 27 -17.46 -15.51 -17.87
C ASP A 27 -18.70 -16.34 -17.55
N ASN A 28 -18.52 -17.54 -16.96
CA ASN A 28 -19.63 -18.35 -16.47
C ASN A 28 -20.42 -17.65 -15.36
N MET A 29 -19.74 -16.97 -14.43
CA MET A 29 -20.42 -16.21 -13.37
C MET A 29 -21.18 -15.03 -13.97
N LYS A 30 -20.54 -14.25 -14.86
CA LYS A 30 -21.21 -13.14 -15.54
C LYS A 30 -22.47 -13.62 -16.28
N SER A 31 -22.36 -14.70 -17.05
CA SER A 31 -23.49 -15.27 -17.79
C SER A 31 -24.61 -15.76 -16.85
N LEU A 32 -24.26 -16.42 -15.74
CA LEU A 32 -25.24 -16.85 -14.74
C LEU A 32 -25.98 -15.64 -14.16
N ARG A 33 -25.25 -14.61 -13.74
CA ARG A 33 -25.84 -13.39 -13.17
C ARG A 33 -26.76 -12.69 -14.17
N ASP A 34 -26.36 -12.61 -15.44
CA ASP A 34 -27.17 -11.94 -16.47
C ASP A 34 -28.47 -12.68 -16.78
N LYS A 35 -28.57 -13.97 -16.41
CA LYS A 35 -29.80 -14.78 -16.49
C LYS A 35 -30.68 -14.68 -15.24
N LEU A 36 -30.17 -14.13 -14.13
CA LEU A 36 -30.94 -13.98 -12.90
C LEU A 36 -32.04 -12.92 -13.08
N SER A 37 -33.16 -13.13 -12.40
CA SER A 37 -34.22 -12.12 -12.32
C SER A 37 -33.70 -10.84 -11.66
N PRO A 38 -34.31 -9.67 -11.91
CA PRO A 38 -33.93 -8.43 -11.25
C PRO A 38 -33.93 -8.54 -9.71
N ASP A 39 -34.91 -9.26 -9.15
CA ASP A 39 -35.04 -9.46 -7.70
C ASP A 39 -33.88 -10.30 -7.15
N ASP A 40 -33.52 -11.39 -7.84
CA ASP A 40 -32.39 -12.24 -7.45
C ASP A 40 -31.05 -11.49 -7.57
N GLN A 41 -30.89 -10.63 -8.57
CA GLN A 41 -29.68 -9.81 -8.71
C GLN A 41 -29.53 -8.79 -7.58
N ILE A 42 -30.64 -8.32 -7.01
CA ILE A 42 -30.65 -7.42 -5.84
C ILE A 42 -30.36 -8.21 -4.57
N MET A 43 -30.99 -9.38 -4.41
CA MET A 43 -30.78 -10.26 -3.25
C MET A 43 -29.35 -10.82 -3.19
N PHE A 44 -28.74 -11.06 -4.36
CA PHE A 44 -27.37 -11.58 -4.51
C PHE A 44 -26.52 -10.64 -5.37
N PRO A 45 -25.97 -9.55 -4.80
CA PRO A 45 -25.20 -8.55 -5.53
C PRO A 45 -23.80 -9.06 -5.89
N CYS A 46 -23.70 -9.97 -6.85
CA CYS A 46 -22.43 -10.55 -7.31
C CYS A 46 -21.73 -9.71 -8.39
N ASN A 47 -22.09 -8.42 -8.55
CA ASN A 47 -21.48 -7.55 -9.55
C ASN A 47 -20.47 -6.59 -8.94
N ILE A 48 -19.18 -6.95 -9.03
CA ILE A 48 -18.05 -6.12 -8.56
C ILE A 48 -18.05 -4.72 -9.20
N LYS A 49 -18.57 -4.57 -10.43
CA LYS A 49 -18.64 -3.26 -11.11
C LYS A 49 -19.63 -2.28 -10.45
N LYS A 50 -20.56 -2.78 -9.63
CA LYS A 50 -21.54 -1.95 -8.91
C LYS A 50 -21.03 -1.50 -7.53
N ILE A 51 -19.82 -1.91 -7.13
CA ILE A 51 -19.25 -1.53 -5.84
C ILE A 51 -18.73 -0.09 -5.94
N GLU A 52 -19.24 0.78 -5.06
CA GLU A 52 -18.64 2.09 -4.81
C GLU A 52 -17.36 1.91 -3.99
N TRP A 53 -16.23 1.85 -4.70
CA TRP A 53 -14.94 1.52 -4.10
C TRP A 53 -14.50 2.50 -3.01
N ALA A 54 -14.84 3.79 -3.14
CA ALA A 54 -14.51 4.80 -2.14
C ALA A 54 -15.13 4.48 -0.79
N ASP A 55 -16.43 4.19 -0.76
CA ASP A 55 -17.17 3.85 0.45
C ASP A 55 -16.72 2.49 1.01
N TYR A 56 -16.52 1.51 0.12
CA TYR A 56 -16.00 0.20 0.52
C TYR A 56 -14.67 0.33 1.26
N PHE A 57 -13.69 1.04 0.67
CA PHE A 57 -12.39 1.22 1.29
C PHE A 57 -12.45 2.09 2.54
N TRP A 58 -13.35 3.09 2.58
CA TRP A 58 -13.58 3.88 3.77
C TRP A 58 -13.99 2.99 4.95
N THR A 59 -15.05 2.19 4.80
CA THR A 59 -15.51 1.27 5.85
C THR A 59 -14.45 0.23 6.19
N TYR A 60 -13.80 -0.35 5.16
CA TYR A 60 -12.77 -1.36 5.33
C TYR A 60 -11.59 -0.87 6.16
N ILE A 61 -11.02 0.30 5.84
CA ILE A 61 -9.85 0.87 6.53
C ILE A 61 -10.21 1.23 7.99
N HIS A 62 -11.40 1.78 8.23
CA HIS A 62 -11.86 2.07 9.60
C HIS A 62 -12.06 0.78 10.42
N GLY A 63 -12.60 -0.27 9.79
CA GLY A 63 -12.73 -1.58 10.40
C GLY A 63 -11.37 -2.20 10.76
N LEU A 64 -10.40 -2.14 9.84
CA LEU A 64 -9.02 -2.58 10.10
C LEU A 64 -8.40 -1.83 11.30
N ARG A 65 -8.52 -0.50 11.32
CA ARG A 65 -8.00 0.33 12.41
C ARG A 65 -8.58 -0.08 13.76
N LYS A 66 -9.90 -0.20 13.83
CA LYS A 66 -10.61 -0.50 15.08
C LYS A 66 -10.39 -1.93 15.55
N HIS A 67 -10.47 -2.92 14.65
CA HIS A 67 -10.55 -4.33 15.04
C HIS A 67 -9.23 -5.11 14.91
N ILE A 68 -8.36 -4.72 13.99
CA ILE A 68 -7.06 -5.39 13.79
C ILE A 68 -5.95 -4.60 14.48
N ALA A 69 -5.89 -3.29 14.24
CA ALA A 69 -4.88 -2.45 14.87
C ALA A 69 -5.22 -2.07 16.33
N ASN A 70 -6.47 -2.28 16.75
CA ASN A 70 -6.98 -1.91 18.08
C ASN A 70 -6.73 -0.42 18.42
N GLU A 71 -6.79 0.46 17.42
CA GLU A 71 -6.64 1.91 17.59
C GLU A 71 -8.03 2.60 17.60
N PRO A 72 -8.26 3.59 18.48
CA PRO A 72 -9.48 4.38 18.44
C PRO A 72 -9.59 5.17 17.14
N LEU A 73 -10.80 5.50 16.69
CA LEU A 73 -10.99 6.31 15.49
C LEU A 73 -10.71 7.80 15.74
N GLU A 74 -10.81 8.24 17.00
CA GLU A 74 -10.62 9.62 17.43
C GLU A 74 -9.18 10.12 17.25
N ASN A 75 -8.19 9.22 17.29
CA ASN A 75 -6.78 9.58 17.15
C ASN A 75 -6.31 9.69 15.69
N LEU A 76 -7.23 9.68 14.72
CA LEU A 76 -6.90 9.67 13.29
C LEU A 76 -6.07 10.90 12.90
N ASP A 77 -6.45 12.09 13.37
CA ASP A 77 -5.73 13.34 13.05
C ASP A 77 -4.30 13.35 13.59
N GLU A 78 -4.10 12.82 14.80
CA GLU A 78 -2.78 12.67 15.40
C GLU A 78 -1.92 11.67 14.63
N ALA A 79 -2.51 10.54 14.22
CA ALA A 79 -1.84 9.54 13.41
C ALA A 79 -1.40 10.11 12.05
N ILE A 80 -2.26 10.89 11.40
CA ILE A 80 -1.95 11.59 10.15
C ILE A 80 -0.81 12.59 10.36
N LYS A 81 -0.85 13.39 11.44
CA LYS A 81 0.20 14.36 11.77
C LYS A 81 1.53 13.67 12.00
N ARG A 82 1.55 12.59 12.79
CA ARG A 82 2.74 11.79 13.05
C ARG A 82 3.30 11.17 11.76
N HIS A 83 2.44 10.65 10.88
CA HIS A 83 2.87 10.10 9.60
C HIS A 83 3.51 11.18 8.71
N LYS A 84 2.92 12.40 8.65
CA LYS A 84 3.52 13.54 7.94
C LYS A 84 4.90 13.90 8.50
N GLN A 85 5.06 13.94 9.82
CA GLN A 85 6.36 14.21 10.45
C GLN A 85 7.39 13.13 10.12
N MET A 86 7.03 11.85 10.24
CA MET A 86 7.92 10.74 9.88
C MET A 86 8.34 10.78 8.41
N ARG A 87 7.44 11.20 7.52
CA ARG A 87 7.75 11.39 6.10
C ARG A 87 8.77 12.50 5.85
N ILE A 88 8.65 13.62 6.56
CA ILE A 88 9.65 14.72 6.48
C ILE A 88 11.02 14.23 6.95
N VAL A 89 11.08 13.54 8.08
CA VAL A 89 12.33 12.97 8.61
C VAL A 89 12.95 11.98 7.62
N HIS A 90 12.14 11.11 7.00
CA HIS A 90 12.63 10.16 6.00
C HIS A 90 13.30 10.86 4.80
N TYR A 91 12.64 11.87 4.23
CA TYR A 91 13.21 12.61 3.09
C TYR A 91 14.45 13.41 3.47
N PHE A 92 14.51 13.96 4.69
CA PHE A 92 15.70 14.62 5.18
C PHE A 92 16.89 13.66 5.27
N ILE A 93 16.67 12.46 5.83
CA ILE A 93 17.71 11.42 5.93
C ILE A 93 18.17 10.99 4.53
N LEU A 94 17.24 10.78 3.59
CA LEU A 94 17.59 10.44 2.21
C LEU A 94 18.43 11.55 1.55
N ALA A 95 18.03 12.81 1.70
CA ALA A 95 18.78 13.93 1.15
C ALA A 95 20.20 14.00 1.72
N ALA A 96 20.36 13.80 3.04
CA ALA A 96 21.68 13.75 3.69
C ALA A 96 22.51 12.55 3.21
N TYR A 97 21.90 11.38 3.05
CA TYR A 97 22.57 10.19 2.53
C TYR A 97 23.09 10.42 1.10
N TYR A 98 22.23 10.90 0.19
CA TYR A 98 22.62 11.14 -1.19
C TYR A 98 23.64 12.28 -1.33
N SER A 99 23.58 13.32 -0.49
CA SER A 99 24.57 14.40 -0.51
C SER A 99 25.95 13.90 -0.08
N VAL A 100 26.03 13.04 0.94
CA VAL A 100 27.29 12.39 1.36
C VAL A 100 27.85 11.55 0.21
N TRP A 101 27.04 10.72 -0.44
CA TRP A 101 27.52 9.93 -1.59
C TRP A 101 27.96 10.81 -2.75
N ALA A 102 27.22 11.87 -3.08
CA ALA A 102 27.60 12.80 -4.15
C ALA A 102 28.95 13.47 -3.87
N LEU A 103 29.21 13.87 -2.62
CA LEU A 103 30.50 14.44 -2.20
C LEU A 103 31.62 13.40 -2.30
N LEU A 104 31.41 12.16 -1.83
CA LEU A 104 32.39 11.09 -1.94
C LEU A 104 32.75 10.80 -3.40
N PHE A 105 31.75 10.71 -4.28
CA PHE A 105 31.97 10.57 -5.72
C PHE A 105 32.75 11.75 -6.28
N TYR A 106 32.36 13.00 -5.95
CA TYR A 106 33.07 14.19 -6.39
C TYR A 106 34.56 14.18 -6.00
N TYR A 107 34.88 13.84 -4.75
CA TYR A 107 36.27 13.74 -4.30
C TYR A 107 37.03 12.59 -4.96
N LEU A 108 36.37 11.45 -5.21
CA LEU A 108 36.97 10.33 -5.93
C LEU A 108 37.27 10.68 -7.39
N PHE A 109 36.34 11.35 -8.09
CA PHE A 109 36.55 11.84 -9.46
C PHE A 109 37.69 12.87 -9.53
N LYS A 110 37.80 13.74 -8.52
CA LYS A 110 38.92 14.68 -8.39
C LYS A 110 40.25 13.96 -8.15
N ALA A 111 40.28 12.96 -7.29
CA ALA A 111 41.49 12.19 -6.97
C ALA A 111 42.00 11.34 -8.14
N VAL A 112 41.10 10.81 -8.97
CA VAL A 112 41.42 10.05 -10.19
C VAL A 112 41.88 10.96 -11.35
N GLY A 113 41.91 12.29 -11.15
CA GLY A 113 42.43 13.25 -12.13
C GLY A 113 41.49 13.50 -13.31
N MET A 114 40.22 13.09 -13.22
CA MET A 114 39.22 13.29 -14.28
C MET A 114 38.61 14.70 -14.28
N LEU A 115 38.73 15.45 -13.18
CA LEU A 115 38.33 16.85 -13.08
C LEU A 115 39.57 17.75 -13.03
N VAL A 116 40.07 18.14 -14.20
CA VAL A 116 41.08 19.20 -14.37
C VAL A 116 40.33 20.51 -14.58
N PHE A 117 40.11 21.28 -13.51
CA PHE A 117 39.96 22.75 -13.48
C PHE A 117 40.12 23.24 -12.04
#